data_AF-A0A3L7SJC6-F1
#
_entry.id   AF-A0A3L7SJC6-F1
#
_cell.length_a   1.000
_cell.length_b   1.000
_cell.length_c   1.000
_cell.angle_alpha   90.00
_cell.angle_beta   90.00
_cell.angle_gamma   90.00
#
_symmetry.space_group_name_H-M   'P 1'
#
loop_
_entity.id
_entity.type
_entity.pdbx_description
1 polymer ?
#
loop_
_entity_poly.entity_id
_entity_poly.type
_entity_poly.pdbx_seq_one_letter_code
_entity_poly.pdbx_strand_id
1 'polypeptide(L)'
;MPTASPPERNKPWEQRNVVVAFVLAVLVPGLGHLFQGRTLKGLIYLFGILGLYLWGVKMGEGIVVYNLPEKVGAKRITLHYAAQLGAGLVSYPALWQNRRLLKGNEVVRKLEQPLSAKFSGELRRSDRDSLGGKLEGVVQFKLEKMEYGTETTGVFTGMLDGKPVKLPLAGNFALDPPVGAGFKRGLRCSVIGENDEPLPESRMIVGSIPRSLLDSYGVAPDQNQLQEVTGRLGKIHELALVFTWIAGLLNVLAIWDCVQGPAYGFGDEVATGTKPEIKPEEKPETPKPLADAPPADKILTPTSTLG
;
A
#
# COMPACT_ATOMS: atom_id res chain seq x y z
N MET A 1 -36.82 -41.56 26.45
CA MET A 1 -36.78 -40.08 26.47
C MET A 1 -36.31 -39.61 25.10
N PRO A 2 -37.13 -38.94 24.27
CA PRO A 2 -36.63 -38.34 23.05
C PRO A 2 -35.71 -37.17 23.43
N THR A 3 -34.43 -37.27 23.09
CA THR A 3 -33.47 -36.18 23.23
C THR A 3 -33.89 -35.06 22.27
N ALA A 4 -34.36 -33.93 22.80
CA ALA A 4 -34.63 -32.75 21.99
C ALA A 4 -33.36 -32.37 21.22
N SER A 5 -33.46 -32.26 19.90
CA SER A 5 -32.38 -31.74 19.07
C SER A 5 -31.98 -30.35 19.58
N PRO A 6 -30.67 -30.04 19.67
CA PRO A 6 -30.24 -28.72 20.12
C PRO A 6 -30.83 -27.63 19.20
N PRO A 7 -31.20 -26.46 19.74
CA PRO A 7 -31.83 -25.40 18.96
C PRO A 7 -30.91 -25.00 17.79
N GLU A 8 -31.47 -24.94 16.58
CA GLU A 8 -30.75 -24.45 15.40
C GLU A 8 -30.23 -23.04 15.67
N ARG A 9 -28.92 -22.92 15.79
CA ARG A 9 -28.27 -21.66 16.07
C ARG A 9 -28.22 -20.86 14.78
N ASN A 10 -29.02 -19.80 14.70
CA ASN A 10 -29.03 -18.87 13.57
C ASN A 10 -27.62 -18.32 13.34
N LYS A 11 -26.97 -18.79 12.27
CA LYS A 11 -25.67 -18.28 11.82
C LYS A 11 -25.93 -17.08 10.90
N PRO A 12 -25.65 -15.85 11.33
CA PRO A 12 -26.00 -14.65 10.55
C PRO A 12 -25.34 -14.61 9.15
N TRP A 13 -24.22 -15.31 8.95
CA TRP A 13 -23.53 -15.40 7.66
C TRP A 13 -24.18 -16.34 6.65
N GLU A 14 -25.01 -17.31 7.07
CA GLU A 14 -25.76 -18.19 6.16
C GLU A 14 -27.01 -17.49 5.58
N GLN A 15 -27.52 -16.46 6.27
CA GLN A 15 -28.70 -15.69 5.85
C GLN A 15 -28.36 -14.56 4.86
N ARG A 16 -27.07 -14.23 4.71
CA ARG A 16 -26.60 -13.12 3.88
C ARG A 16 -26.18 -13.63 2.50
N ASN A 17 -26.42 -12.83 1.46
CA ASN A 17 -26.08 -13.21 0.10
C ASN A 17 -24.54 -13.29 -0.07
N VAL A 18 -24.05 -14.49 -0.37
CA VAL A 18 -22.62 -14.79 -0.57
C VAL A 18 -22.02 -13.98 -1.72
N VAL A 19 -22.77 -13.74 -2.80
CA VAL A 19 -22.30 -12.95 -3.94
C VAL A 19 -22.01 -11.51 -3.55
N VAL A 20 -22.90 -10.91 -2.74
CA VAL A 20 -22.72 -9.54 -2.24
C VAL A 20 -21.51 -9.47 -1.31
N ALA A 21 -21.36 -10.46 -0.41
CA ALA A 21 -20.20 -10.53 0.48
C ALA A 21 -18.88 -10.66 -0.29
N PHE A 22 -18.86 -11.51 -1.33
CA PHE A 22 -17.71 -11.67 -2.22
C PHE A 22 -17.34 -10.36 -2.92
N VAL A 23 -18.30 -9.68 -3.56
CA VAL A 23 -18.05 -8.41 -4.25
C VAL A 23 -17.50 -7.37 -3.27
N LEU A 24 -18.07 -7.28 -2.07
CA LEU A 24 -17.61 -6.36 -1.04
C LEU A 24 -16.18 -6.67 -0.57
N ALA A 25 -15.83 -7.95 -0.37
CA ALA A 25 -14.48 -8.37 -0.01
C ALA A 25 -13.44 -8.10 -1.12
N VAL A 26 -13.84 -8.23 -2.38
CA VAL A 26 -13.00 -7.87 -3.54
C VAL A 26 -12.76 -6.36 -3.61
N LEU A 27 -13.78 -5.56 -3.35
CA LEU A 27 -13.67 -4.10 -3.44
C LEU A 27 -12.85 -3.51 -2.29
N VAL A 28 -13.08 -3.93 -1.05
CA VAL A 28 -12.33 -3.47 0.11
C VAL A 28 -12.04 -4.64 1.03
N PRO A 29 -10.78 -4.80 1.48
CA PRO A 29 -10.43 -5.85 2.43
C PRO A 29 -11.33 -5.82 3.67
N GLY A 30 -11.88 -6.98 4.04
CA GLY A 30 -12.70 -7.16 5.25
C GLY A 30 -14.17 -6.70 5.15
N LEU A 31 -14.60 -5.94 4.13
CA LEU A 31 -16.00 -5.49 4.01
C LEU A 31 -16.99 -6.64 3.88
N GLY A 32 -16.63 -7.72 3.16
CA GLY A 32 -17.48 -8.90 3.03
C GLY A 32 -17.79 -9.58 4.37
N HIS A 33 -16.79 -9.67 5.25
CA HIS A 33 -16.96 -10.21 6.61
C HIS A 33 -17.82 -9.31 7.49
N LEU A 34 -17.65 -7.99 7.39
CA LEU A 34 -18.51 -7.03 8.08
C LEU A 34 -19.97 -7.18 7.64
N PHE A 35 -20.22 -7.37 6.33
CA PHE A 35 -21.57 -7.60 5.80
C PHE A 35 -22.21 -8.90 6.31
N GLN A 36 -21.40 -9.94 6.52
CA GLN A 36 -21.84 -11.22 7.07
C GLN A 36 -22.00 -11.22 8.61
N GLY A 37 -21.72 -10.10 9.27
CA GLY A 37 -21.78 -9.97 10.73
C GLY A 37 -20.53 -10.46 11.47
N ARG A 38 -19.48 -10.86 10.75
CA ARG A 38 -18.18 -11.28 11.31
C ARG A 38 -17.29 -10.07 11.58
N THR A 39 -17.67 -9.27 12.58
CA THR A 39 -17.09 -7.94 12.84
C THR A 39 -15.60 -7.98 13.17
N LEU A 40 -15.18 -8.86 14.09
CA LEU A 40 -13.78 -8.95 14.50
C LEU A 40 -12.84 -9.29 13.32
N LYS A 41 -13.18 -10.34 12.55
CA LYS A 41 -12.42 -10.73 11.37
C LYS A 41 -12.42 -9.64 10.30
N GLY A 42 -13.58 -9.04 10.04
CA GLY A 42 -13.70 -7.94 9.09
C GLY A 42 -12.82 -6.75 9.47
N LEU A 43 -12.75 -6.37 10.75
CA LEU A 43 -11.88 -5.30 11.23
C LEU A 43 -10.39 -5.66 11.15
N ILE A 44 -10.02 -6.90 11.51
CA ILE A 44 -8.63 -7.37 11.40
C ILE A 44 -8.18 -7.34 9.93
N TYR A 45 -9.00 -7.84 9.00
CA TYR A 45 -8.66 -7.80 7.57
C TYR A 45 -8.67 -6.38 7.03
N LEU A 46 -9.64 -5.55 7.39
CA LEU A 46 -9.71 -4.16 6.96
C LEU A 46 -8.45 -3.41 7.41
N PHE A 47 -8.15 -3.34 8.71
CA PHE A 47 -7.01 -2.56 9.19
C PHE A 47 -5.66 -3.24 8.95
N GLY A 48 -5.59 -4.57 9.04
CA GLY A 48 -4.36 -5.32 8.82
C GLY A 48 -3.91 -5.25 7.37
N ILE A 49 -4.78 -5.62 6.43
CA ILE A 49 -4.44 -5.67 5.00
C ILE A 49 -4.32 -4.27 4.43
N LEU A 50 -5.30 -3.39 4.67
CA LEU A 50 -5.26 -2.02 4.16
C LEU A 50 -4.11 -1.23 4.81
N GLY A 51 -3.87 -1.42 6.10
CA GLY A 51 -2.76 -0.80 6.82
C GLY A 51 -1.42 -1.24 6.25
N LEU A 52 -1.21 -2.54 6.04
CA LEU A 52 0.01 -3.08 5.42
C LEU A 52 0.22 -2.52 4.02
N TYR A 53 -0.84 -2.47 3.22
CA TYR A 53 -0.81 -1.93 1.86
C TYR A 53 -0.44 -0.45 1.84
N LEU A 54 -1.15 0.39 2.62
CA LEU A 54 -0.89 1.83 2.68
C LEU A 54 0.49 2.14 3.26
N TRP A 55 0.97 1.33 4.21
CA TRP A 55 2.32 1.44 4.73
C TRP A 55 3.37 1.16 3.65
N GLY A 56 3.17 0.10 2.86
CA GLY A 56 4.02 -0.19 1.70
C GLY A 56 4.02 0.97 0.69
N VAL A 57 2.85 1.50 0.33
CA VAL A 57 2.72 2.66 -0.56
C VAL A 57 3.49 3.88 -0.03
N LYS A 58 3.34 4.20 1.26
CA LYS A 58 4.03 5.33 1.89
C LYS A 58 5.55 5.13 1.92
N MET A 59 6.00 3.94 2.24
CA MET A 59 7.43 3.57 2.30
C MET A 59 8.09 3.65 0.93
N GLY A 60 7.38 3.26 -0.12
CA GLY A 60 7.83 3.37 -1.51
C GLY A 60 7.59 4.73 -2.16
N GLU A 61 7.22 5.76 -1.40
CA GLU A 61 6.88 7.11 -1.88
C GLU A 61 5.83 7.15 -3.02
N GLY A 62 4.97 6.15 -3.08
CA GLY A 62 3.95 5.99 -4.13
C GLY A 62 4.43 5.30 -5.41
N ILE A 63 5.71 4.93 -5.50
CA ILE A 63 6.35 4.31 -6.69
C ILE A 63 6.49 2.80 -6.48
N VAL A 64 5.39 2.17 -6.08
CA VAL A 64 5.33 0.72 -5.80
C VAL A 64 4.12 0.03 -6.41
N VAL A 65 3.04 0.77 -6.61
CA VAL A 65 1.81 0.25 -7.21
C VAL A 65 1.69 0.84 -8.59
N TYR A 66 2.04 0.03 -9.60
CA TYR A 66 1.94 0.43 -10.99
C TYR A 66 1.84 -0.79 -11.89
N ASN A 67 1.18 -0.61 -13.04
CA ASN A 67 1.19 -1.60 -14.11
C ASN A 67 2.11 -1.09 -15.22
N LEU A 68 3.24 -1.74 -15.47
CA LEU A 68 4.16 -1.36 -16.55
C LEU A 68 4.04 -2.37 -17.70
N PRO A 69 3.20 -2.13 -18.72
CA PRO A 69 3.08 -3.06 -19.84
C PRO A 69 4.39 -3.06 -20.65
N GLU A 70 4.92 -4.24 -20.94
CA GLU A 70 6.17 -4.49 -21.67
C GLU A 70 6.22 -3.85 -23.07
N LYS A 71 5.04 -3.58 -23.65
CA LYS A 71 4.89 -2.78 -24.87
C LYS A 71 3.83 -1.71 -24.66
N VAL A 72 4.09 -0.50 -25.16
CA VAL A 72 3.11 0.59 -25.18
C VAL A 72 1.85 0.10 -25.92
N GLY A 73 0.71 0.05 -25.21
CA GLY A 73 -0.55 -0.45 -25.75
C GLY A 73 -0.86 -1.93 -25.50
N ALA A 74 0.06 -2.71 -24.93
CA ALA A 74 -0.25 -4.07 -24.48
C ALA A 74 -1.16 -4.02 -23.24
N LYS A 75 -2.25 -4.80 -23.26
CA LYS A 75 -3.16 -4.95 -22.10
C LYS A 75 -2.63 -5.92 -21.04
N ARG A 76 -1.36 -6.31 -21.08
CA ARG A 76 -0.81 -7.29 -20.15
C ARG A 76 -0.64 -6.66 -18.76
N ILE A 77 -1.13 -7.38 -17.76
CA ILE A 77 -0.97 -7.09 -16.34
C ILE A 77 0.37 -7.71 -15.94
N THR A 78 1.29 -6.91 -15.40
CA THR A 78 2.56 -7.47 -14.88
C THR A 78 2.30 -8.38 -13.69
N LEU A 79 3.11 -9.42 -13.52
CA LEU A 79 2.93 -10.39 -12.43
C LEU A 79 2.94 -9.72 -11.05
N HIS A 80 3.84 -8.75 -10.86
CA HIS A 80 3.92 -7.95 -9.65
C HIS A 80 2.63 -7.17 -9.38
N TYR A 81 2.04 -6.56 -10.40
CA TYR A 81 0.78 -5.83 -10.27
C TYR A 81 -0.42 -6.76 -10.09
N ALA A 82 -0.40 -7.96 -10.69
CA ALA A 82 -1.44 -8.97 -10.50
C ALA A 82 -1.59 -9.37 -9.02
N ALA A 83 -0.48 -9.48 -8.29
CA ALA A 83 -0.52 -9.69 -6.85
C ALA A 83 -1.19 -8.52 -6.11
N GLN A 84 -0.90 -7.28 -6.52
CA GLN A 84 -1.45 -6.05 -5.91
C GLN A 84 -2.93 -5.84 -6.23
N LEU A 85 -3.44 -6.34 -7.36
CA LEU A 85 -4.86 -6.29 -7.71
C LEU A 85 -5.74 -6.94 -6.64
N GLY A 86 -5.21 -7.93 -5.93
CA GLY A 86 -5.88 -8.56 -4.80
C GLY A 86 -6.25 -7.56 -3.70
N ALA A 87 -5.51 -6.45 -3.52
CA ALA A 87 -5.77 -5.47 -2.46
C ALA A 87 -7.08 -4.67 -2.64
N GLY A 88 -7.77 -4.85 -3.77
CA GLY A 88 -9.07 -4.27 -4.06
C GLY A 88 -9.00 -2.89 -4.70
N LEU A 89 -10.01 -2.06 -4.47
CA LEU A 89 -10.17 -0.74 -5.09
C LEU A 89 -8.95 0.17 -4.94
N VAL A 90 -8.17 -0.02 -3.88
CA VAL A 90 -6.95 0.76 -3.68
C VAL A 90 -5.92 0.53 -4.77
N SER A 91 -5.82 -0.65 -5.40
CA SER A 91 -4.80 -0.88 -6.44
C SER A 91 -5.31 -0.59 -7.85
N TYR A 92 -6.63 -0.52 -8.06
CA TYR A 92 -7.25 -0.41 -9.38
C TYR A 92 -6.94 0.88 -10.17
N PRO A 93 -6.74 2.06 -9.56
CA PRO A 93 -6.41 3.28 -10.29
C PRO A 93 -5.22 3.11 -11.24
N ALA A 94 -4.28 2.21 -10.92
CA ALA A 94 -3.10 1.99 -11.77
C ALA A 94 -3.43 1.44 -13.18
N LEU A 95 -4.57 0.76 -13.35
CA LEU A 95 -5.04 0.32 -14.67
C LEU A 95 -5.43 1.49 -15.58
N TRP A 96 -5.93 2.58 -15.00
CA TRP A 96 -6.43 3.73 -15.75
C TRP A 96 -5.38 4.83 -15.93
N GLN A 97 -4.51 5.01 -14.93
CA GLN A 97 -3.52 6.09 -14.91
C GLN A 97 -2.52 6.05 -16.07
N ASN A 98 -2.19 4.87 -16.58
CA ASN A 98 -1.35 4.73 -17.78
C ASN A 98 -1.93 5.45 -19.00
N ARG A 99 -3.27 5.50 -19.13
CA ARG A 99 -3.91 6.24 -20.22
C ARG A 99 -3.80 7.76 -20.06
N ARG A 100 -3.74 8.24 -18.81
CA ARG A 100 -3.52 9.67 -18.52
C ARG A 100 -2.09 10.09 -18.79
N LEU A 101 -1.13 9.23 -18.48
CA LEU A 101 0.28 9.47 -18.78
C LEU A 101 0.52 9.66 -20.28
N LEU A 102 -0.21 8.94 -21.14
CA LEU A 102 -0.08 9.04 -22.60
C LEU A 102 -0.77 10.27 -23.21
N LYS A 103 -1.62 10.99 -22.45
CA LYS A 103 -2.41 12.12 -22.97
C LYS A 103 -1.82 13.46 -22.54
N GLY A 104 -1.07 14.10 -23.44
CA GLY A 104 -0.66 15.50 -23.29
C GLY A 104 0.14 15.80 -22.01
N ASN A 105 0.92 14.83 -21.53
CA ASN A 105 1.63 14.92 -20.26
C ASN A 105 3.09 15.35 -20.51
N GLU A 106 3.28 16.65 -20.73
CA GLU A 106 4.59 17.23 -21.04
C GLU A 106 5.17 18.03 -19.87
N VAL A 107 6.47 18.32 -19.96
CA VAL A 107 7.18 19.18 -19.00
C VAL A 107 6.62 20.60 -19.11
N VAL A 108 6.17 21.14 -17.99
CA VAL A 108 5.59 22.48 -17.92
C VAL A 108 6.71 23.50 -17.84
N ARG A 109 6.91 24.24 -18.93
CA ARG A 109 7.92 25.31 -19.03
C ARG A 109 7.36 26.70 -18.73
N LYS A 110 6.04 26.83 -18.73
CA LYS A 110 5.32 28.07 -18.41
C LYS A 110 4.14 27.73 -17.52
N LEU A 111 3.99 28.44 -16.41
CA LEU A 111 2.81 28.28 -15.57
C LEU A 111 1.60 28.93 -16.24
N GLU A 112 0.45 28.26 -16.19
CA GLU A 112 -0.85 28.86 -16.57
C GLU A 112 -1.49 29.61 -15.40
N GLN A 113 -1.17 29.19 -14.17
CA GLN A 113 -1.74 29.72 -12.94
C GLN A 113 -0.62 29.94 -11.89
N PRO A 114 -0.80 30.91 -10.97
CA PRO A 114 0.13 31.09 -9.86
C PRO A 114 0.28 29.81 -9.04
N LEU A 115 1.51 29.46 -8.68
CA LEU A 115 1.84 28.22 -7.98
C LEU A 115 2.53 28.54 -6.65
N SER A 116 1.93 28.10 -5.54
CA SER A 116 2.54 28.17 -4.22
C SER A 116 2.64 26.76 -3.64
N ALA A 117 3.85 26.28 -3.38
CA ALA A 117 4.06 24.92 -2.90
C ALA A 117 5.27 24.82 -1.95
N LYS A 118 5.24 23.82 -1.07
CA LYS A 118 6.42 23.45 -0.29
C LYS A 118 7.48 22.91 -1.24
N PHE A 119 8.70 23.37 -1.09
CA PHE A 119 9.84 22.97 -1.89
C PHE A 119 10.92 22.36 -1.00
N SER A 120 11.47 21.24 -1.46
CA SER A 120 12.63 20.61 -0.87
C SER A 120 13.59 20.21 -1.97
N GLY A 121 14.84 20.65 -1.87
CA GLY A 121 15.84 20.44 -2.91
C GLY A 121 17.20 20.96 -2.52
N GLU A 122 17.98 21.28 -3.53
CA GLU A 122 19.36 21.75 -3.43
C GLU A 122 19.52 23.00 -4.30
N LEU A 123 20.40 23.90 -3.85
CA LEU A 123 20.92 24.94 -4.72
C LEU A 123 22.07 24.32 -5.53
N ARG A 124 22.09 24.47 -6.85
CA ARG A 124 23.20 24.02 -7.70
C ARG A 124 23.80 25.19 -8.46
N ARG A 125 25.11 25.14 -8.65
CA ARG A 125 25.78 25.98 -9.65
C ARG A 125 25.70 25.31 -11.01
N SER A 126 25.48 26.09 -12.06
CA SER A 126 25.34 25.58 -13.43
C SER A 126 26.67 25.12 -14.04
N ASP A 127 27.82 25.51 -13.48
CA ASP A 127 29.15 25.26 -14.05
C ASP A 127 29.88 24.05 -13.45
N ARG A 128 29.50 23.62 -12.23
CA ARG A 128 30.05 22.45 -11.56
C ARG A 128 28.93 21.70 -10.85
N ASP A 129 28.96 20.38 -10.94
CA ASP A 129 28.14 19.44 -10.17
C ASP A 129 28.45 19.47 -8.66
N SER A 130 29.04 20.57 -8.17
CA SER A 130 29.21 20.88 -6.76
C SER A 130 27.83 21.06 -6.12
N LEU A 131 27.52 20.18 -5.16
CA LEU A 131 26.37 20.33 -4.26
C LEU A 131 26.42 21.72 -3.62
N GLY A 132 25.48 22.58 -3.98
CA GLY A 132 25.16 23.72 -3.13
C GLY A 132 24.19 23.28 -2.04
N GLY A 133 24.05 24.13 -1.02
CA GLY A 133 23.35 23.81 0.21
C GLY A 133 21.92 23.30 0.02
N LYS A 134 21.44 22.60 1.04
CA LYS A 134 20.08 22.04 1.09
C LYS A 134 19.06 23.17 1.27
N LEU A 135 18.06 23.20 0.40
CA LEU A 135 16.96 24.16 0.40
C LEU A 135 15.68 23.50 0.92
N GLU A 136 15.10 24.06 1.97
CA GLU A 136 13.78 23.66 2.48
C GLU A 136 12.93 24.91 2.72
N GLY A 137 11.76 25.00 2.08
CA GLY A 137 10.95 26.20 2.18
C GLY A 137 9.69 26.17 1.33
N VAL A 138 9.26 27.34 0.89
CA VAL A 138 8.09 27.54 0.04
C VAL A 138 8.52 28.29 -1.20
N VAL A 139 8.10 27.81 -2.37
CA VAL A 139 8.21 28.52 -3.63
C VAL A 139 6.87 29.17 -3.96
N GLN A 140 6.92 30.43 -4.38
CA GLN A 140 5.75 31.15 -4.89
C GLN A 140 6.09 31.68 -6.28
N PHE A 141 5.38 31.20 -7.28
CA PHE A 141 5.50 31.65 -8.67
C PHE A 141 4.24 32.42 -9.10
N LYS A 142 4.46 33.46 -9.87
CA LYS A 142 3.45 34.29 -10.51
C LYS A 142 3.78 34.43 -11.99
N LEU A 143 2.76 34.69 -12.79
CA LEU A 143 2.94 35.03 -14.19
C LEU A 143 3.17 36.53 -14.28
N GLU A 144 4.26 36.93 -14.90
CA GLU A 144 4.58 38.34 -15.14
C GLU A 144 4.68 38.58 -16.65
N LYS A 145 4.01 39.63 -17.13
CA LYS A 145 4.05 40.02 -18.55
C LYS A 145 5.25 40.93 -18.74
N MET A 146 6.30 40.40 -19.36
CA MET A 146 7.45 41.19 -19.80
C MET A 146 7.31 41.62 -21.25
N GLU A 147 8.20 42.51 -21.69
CA GLU A 147 8.23 43.10 -23.02
C GLU A 147 8.34 42.03 -24.14
N TYR A 148 9.00 40.90 -23.85
CA TYR A 148 9.20 39.79 -24.78
C TYR A 148 8.36 38.53 -24.46
N GLY A 149 7.25 38.69 -23.74
CA GLY A 149 6.26 37.63 -23.48
C GLY A 149 5.98 37.40 -22.00
N THR A 150 5.15 36.40 -21.71
CA THR A 150 4.87 35.98 -20.33
C THR A 150 5.99 35.07 -19.81
N GLU A 151 6.68 35.51 -18.77
CA GLU A 151 7.65 34.71 -18.04
C GLU A 151 7.10 34.31 -16.66
N THR A 152 7.62 33.21 -16.13
CA THR A 152 7.29 32.74 -14.79
C THR A 152 8.33 33.26 -13.82
N THR A 153 7.96 34.26 -13.03
CA THR A 153 8.79 34.84 -11.97
C THR A 153 8.31 34.32 -10.63
N GLY A 154 9.21 34.12 -9.69
CA GLY A 154 8.86 33.65 -8.36
C GLY A 154 9.87 34.01 -7.30
N VAL A 155 9.55 33.66 -6.07
CA VAL A 155 10.44 33.83 -4.93
C VAL A 155 10.43 32.54 -4.13
N PHE A 156 11.62 32.02 -3.84
CA PHE A 156 11.80 31.01 -2.83
C PHE A 156 12.02 31.70 -1.47
N THR A 157 11.25 31.30 -0.47
CA THR A 157 11.43 31.72 0.91
C THR A 157 11.60 30.48 1.78
N GLY A 158 12.74 30.36 2.46
CA GLY A 158 13.02 29.17 3.24
C GLY A 158 14.38 29.20 3.93
N MET A 159 14.89 28.01 4.21
CA MET A 159 16.20 27.79 4.81
C MET A 159 17.16 27.23 3.76
N LEU A 160 18.37 27.81 3.70
CA LEU A 160 19.54 27.24 3.03
C LEU A 160 20.53 26.79 4.12
N ASP A 161 20.76 25.49 4.26
CA ASP A 161 21.60 24.90 5.32
C ASP A 161 21.25 25.44 6.73
N GLY A 162 19.95 25.62 6.99
CA GLY A 162 19.43 26.14 8.27
C GLY A 162 19.45 27.65 8.42
N LYS A 163 19.98 28.41 7.45
CA LYS A 163 19.93 29.88 7.44
C LYS A 163 18.76 30.39 6.62
N PRO A 164 17.98 31.36 7.12
CA PRO A 164 16.86 31.92 6.37
C PRO A 164 17.38 32.66 5.13
N VAL A 165 16.84 32.32 3.96
CA VAL A 165 17.18 32.94 2.68
C VAL A 165 15.91 33.24 1.89
N LYS A 166 15.93 34.35 1.17
CA LYS A 166 14.96 34.67 0.12
C LYS A 166 15.71 34.75 -1.20
N LEU A 167 15.31 33.95 -2.17
CA LEU A 167 15.95 33.87 -3.47
C LEU A 167 14.92 34.23 -4.55
N PRO A 168 15.14 35.29 -5.34
CA PRO A 168 14.32 35.57 -6.50
C PRO A 168 14.60 34.52 -7.60
N LEU A 169 13.55 34.05 -8.23
CA LEU A 169 13.55 32.99 -9.23
C LEU A 169 12.96 33.53 -10.53
N ALA A 170 13.69 33.41 -11.62
CA ALA A 170 13.17 33.61 -12.97
C ALA A 170 14.11 32.97 -13.98
N GLY A 171 13.62 32.72 -15.19
CA GLY A 171 14.36 31.97 -16.19
C GLY A 171 14.42 30.46 -15.93
N ASN A 172 14.59 29.71 -17.03
CA ASN A 172 14.76 28.25 -17.07
C ASN A 172 13.81 27.46 -16.17
N PHE A 173 12.57 27.94 -16.04
CA PHE A 173 11.53 27.25 -15.30
C PHE A 173 11.17 25.94 -16.01
N ALA A 174 11.35 24.83 -15.32
CA ALA A 174 10.96 23.50 -15.78
C ALA A 174 10.35 22.73 -14.61
N LEU A 175 9.07 22.43 -14.76
CA LEU A 175 8.32 21.63 -13.81
C LEU A 175 7.93 20.31 -14.48
N ASP A 176 8.22 19.19 -13.83
CA ASP A 176 7.93 17.86 -14.36
C ASP A 176 6.46 17.70 -14.76
N PRO A 177 6.09 16.71 -15.58
CA PRO A 177 4.70 16.55 -16.01
C PRO A 177 3.73 16.47 -14.82
N PRO A 178 2.50 17.00 -14.98
CA PRO A 178 1.50 17.03 -13.91
C PRO A 178 1.20 15.62 -13.40
N VAL A 179 1.00 14.66 -14.32
CA VAL A 179 0.81 13.25 -14.00
C VAL A 179 2.17 12.54 -14.03
N GLY A 180 2.50 11.79 -12.98
CA GLY A 180 3.78 11.07 -12.94
C GLY A 180 3.89 10.23 -11.68
N ALA A 181 4.74 9.21 -11.68
CA ALA A 181 4.88 8.35 -10.53
C ALA A 181 5.42 9.11 -9.30
N GLY A 182 4.89 8.75 -8.13
CA GLY A 182 5.38 9.22 -6.83
C GLY A 182 4.82 10.56 -6.37
N PHE A 183 4.91 10.77 -5.05
CA PHE A 183 4.32 11.93 -4.36
C PHE A 183 5.11 13.24 -4.52
N LYS A 184 6.23 13.20 -5.24
CA LYS A 184 7.12 14.33 -5.48
C LYS A 184 7.15 14.62 -6.98
N ARG A 185 7.13 15.90 -7.33
CA ARG A 185 7.20 16.41 -8.69
C ARG A 185 8.43 17.30 -8.80
N GLY A 186 9.34 17.00 -9.73
CA GLY A 186 10.57 17.76 -9.90
C GLY A 186 10.29 19.19 -10.35
N LEU A 187 11.03 20.12 -9.77
CA LEU A 187 11.01 21.54 -10.09
C LEU A 187 12.45 22.03 -10.26
N ARG A 188 12.71 22.72 -11.37
CA ARG A 188 13.96 23.38 -11.68
C ARG A 188 13.70 24.83 -12.08
N CYS A 189 14.48 25.75 -11.57
CA CYS A 189 14.38 27.17 -11.93
C CYS A 189 15.71 27.89 -11.64
N SER A 190 16.05 28.87 -12.46
CA SER A 190 17.24 29.71 -12.24
C SER A 190 16.99 30.72 -11.12
N VAL A 191 18.04 31.00 -10.37
CA VAL A 191 18.10 32.04 -9.34
C VAL A 191 18.74 33.27 -9.97
N ILE A 192 18.10 34.43 -9.81
CA ILE A 192 18.58 35.70 -10.34
C ILE A 192 19.25 36.51 -9.22
N GLY A 193 20.18 37.40 -9.58
CA GLY A 193 20.76 38.36 -8.63
C GLY A 193 19.75 39.41 -8.18
N GLU A 194 20.07 40.10 -7.09
CA GLU A 194 19.38 41.35 -6.73
C GLU A 194 19.60 42.34 -7.90
N ASN A 195 18.53 42.70 -8.63
CA ASN A 195 18.44 43.61 -9.81
C ASN A 195 18.31 42.99 -11.22
N ASP A 196 17.76 41.78 -11.38
CA ASP A 196 17.54 41.15 -12.70
C ASP A 196 18.80 40.93 -13.56
N GLU A 197 19.99 41.22 -13.02
CA GLU A 197 21.24 40.94 -13.69
C GLU A 197 21.52 39.42 -13.65
N PRO A 198 21.86 38.81 -14.81
CA PRO A 198 22.34 37.44 -14.85
C PRO A 198 23.60 37.36 -13.99
N LEU A 199 23.54 36.58 -12.90
CA LEU A 199 24.72 36.34 -12.08
C LEU A 199 25.83 35.73 -12.96
N PRO A 200 27.11 36.12 -12.78
CA PRO A 200 28.24 35.55 -13.52
C PRO A 200 28.37 34.02 -13.33
N GLU A 201 27.72 33.49 -12.30
CA GLU A 201 27.49 32.08 -12.08
C GLU A 201 25.98 31.83 -12.08
N SER A 202 25.43 31.19 -13.13
CA SER A 202 24.03 30.79 -13.12
C SER A 202 23.82 29.78 -11.99
N ARG A 203 23.07 30.19 -10.97
CA ARG A 203 22.63 29.31 -9.88
C ARG A 203 21.23 28.84 -10.22
N MET A 204 20.91 27.60 -9.88
CA MET A 204 19.59 27.03 -10.10
C MET A 204 19.14 26.26 -8.87
N ILE A 205 17.86 26.36 -8.55
CA ILE A 205 17.26 25.46 -7.57
C ILE A 205 16.84 24.19 -8.30
N VAL A 206 17.18 23.04 -7.72
CA VAL A 206 16.77 21.72 -8.22
C VAL A 206 16.17 20.97 -7.05
N GLY A 207 14.90 20.60 -7.16
CA GLY A 207 14.22 19.93 -6.07
C GLY A 207 12.87 19.40 -6.47
N SER A 208 12.02 19.24 -5.47
CA SER A 208 10.69 18.68 -5.63
C SER A 208 9.63 19.47 -4.88
N ILE A 209 8.44 19.48 -5.47
CA ILE A 209 7.19 19.95 -4.86
C ILE A 209 6.24 18.76 -4.68
N PRO A 210 5.30 18.80 -3.72
CA PRO A 210 4.34 17.72 -3.55
C PRO A 210 3.42 17.59 -4.77
N ARG A 211 3.20 16.36 -5.23
CA ARG A 211 2.22 16.02 -6.27
C ARG A 211 0.88 15.65 -5.63
N SER A 212 -0.23 15.97 -6.29
CA SER A 212 -1.56 15.51 -5.88
C SER A 212 -1.66 13.98 -5.98
N LEU A 213 -2.36 13.36 -5.02
CA LEU A 213 -2.57 11.91 -5.01
C LEU A 213 -3.24 11.41 -6.31
N LEU A 214 -4.17 12.19 -6.86
CA LEU A 214 -4.86 11.84 -8.11
C LEU A 214 -3.94 11.83 -9.33
N ASP A 215 -2.83 12.55 -9.28
CA ASP A 215 -1.86 12.65 -10.38
C ASP A 215 -0.63 11.78 -10.16
N SER A 216 -0.45 11.26 -8.95
CA SER A 216 0.70 10.42 -8.58
C SER A 216 0.37 8.94 -8.44
N TYR A 217 -0.78 8.64 -7.84
CA TYR A 217 -1.07 7.31 -7.33
C TYR A 217 -1.43 6.34 -8.47
N GLY A 218 -0.79 5.18 -8.51
CA GLY A 218 -1.00 4.18 -9.56
C GLY A 218 -0.31 4.49 -10.89
N VAL A 219 0.44 5.60 -11.00
CA VAL A 219 1.09 5.98 -12.25
C VAL A 219 2.37 5.17 -12.43
N ALA A 220 2.58 4.64 -13.63
CA ALA A 220 3.80 3.92 -13.97
C ALA A 220 5.02 4.86 -13.98
N PRO A 221 6.12 4.52 -13.27
CA PRO A 221 7.36 5.27 -13.33
C PRO A 221 8.08 5.05 -14.67
N ASP A 222 8.86 6.03 -15.08
CA ASP A 222 9.85 5.83 -16.13
C ASP A 222 11.09 5.07 -15.60
N GLN A 223 11.96 4.61 -16.50
CA GLN A 223 13.15 3.83 -16.12
C GLN A 223 14.14 4.64 -15.25
N ASN A 224 14.27 5.95 -15.51
CA ASN A 224 15.20 6.81 -14.77
C ASN A 224 14.68 7.06 -13.34
N GLN A 225 13.38 7.30 -13.19
CA GLN A 225 12.69 7.43 -11.91
C GLN A 225 12.79 6.15 -11.11
N LEU A 226 12.58 4.99 -11.73
CA LEU A 226 12.72 3.71 -11.05
C LEU A 226 14.16 3.52 -10.57
N GLN A 227 15.16 3.80 -11.42
CA GLN A 227 16.56 3.72 -11.04
C GLN A 227 16.93 4.70 -9.92
N GLU A 228 16.43 5.94 -9.96
CA GLU A 228 16.65 6.95 -8.93
C GLU A 228 16.04 6.50 -7.59
N VAL A 229 14.80 6.02 -7.59
CA VAL A 229 14.10 5.58 -6.39
C VAL A 229 14.74 4.34 -5.81
N THR A 230 15.04 3.34 -6.63
CA THR A 230 15.73 2.13 -6.20
C THR A 230 17.15 2.47 -5.69
N GLY A 231 17.86 3.40 -6.32
CA GLY A 231 19.16 3.88 -5.84
C GLY A 231 19.08 4.61 -4.50
N ARG A 232 18.08 5.47 -4.31
CA ARG A 232 17.92 6.30 -3.11
C ARG A 232 17.33 5.55 -1.92
N LEU A 233 16.31 4.72 -2.13
CA LEU A 233 15.66 3.94 -1.07
C LEU A 233 16.38 2.61 -0.84
N GLY A 234 17.06 2.06 -1.85
CA GLY A 234 17.69 0.75 -1.78
C GLY A 234 16.70 -0.33 -1.36
N LYS A 235 17.06 -1.08 -0.31
CA LYS A 235 16.26 -2.19 0.24
C LYS A 235 14.87 -1.79 0.71
N ILE A 236 14.68 -0.52 1.08
CA ILE A 236 13.38 -0.01 1.54
C ILE A 236 12.34 -0.09 0.43
N HIS A 237 12.76 0.14 -0.83
CA HIS A 237 11.87 0.08 -1.98
C HIS A 237 11.40 -1.34 -2.27
N GLU A 238 12.33 -2.30 -2.24
CA GLU A 238 12.00 -3.72 -2.37
C GLU A 238 11.06 -4.21 -1.26
N LEU A 239 11.32 -3.81 -0.01
CA LEU A 239 10.46 -4.16 1.11
C LEU A 239 9.04 -3.55 0.97
N ALA A 240 8.94 -2.33 0.45
CA ALA A 240 7.67 -1.70 0.16
C ALA A 240 6.87 -2.44 -0.93
N LEU A 241 7.53 -2.92 -1.99
CA LEU A 241 6.92 -3.79 -3.00
C LEU A 241 6.38 -5.07 -2.35
N VAL A 242 7.21 -5.75 -1.56
CA VAL A 242 6.82 -6.99 -0.86
C VAL A 242 5.59 -6.76 0.04
N PHE A 243 5.52 -5.65 0.78
CA PHE A 243 4.37 -5.34 1.63
C PHE A 243 3.08 -5.23 0.82
N THR A 244 3.12 -4.54 -0.33
CA THR A 244 1.95 -4.42 -1.19
C THR A 244 1.55 -5.74 -1.86
N TRP A 245 2.52 -6.60 -2.20
CA TRP A 245 2.26 -7.94 -2.73
C TRP A 245 1.62 -8.85 -1.69
N ILE A 246 2.19 -8.89 -0.48
CA ILE A 246 1.65 -9.67 0.63
C ILE A 246 0.23 -9.20 0.95
N ALA A 247 -0.01 -7.89 1.05
CA ALA A 247 -1.35 -7.37 1.30
C ALA A 247 -2.36 -7.83 0.24
N GLY A 248 -1.99 -7.77 -1.04
CA GLY A 248 -2.87 -8.23 -2.11
C GLY A 248 -3.15 -9.74 -2.05
N LEU A 249 -2.13 -10.56 -1.82
CA LEU A 249 -2.29 -12.01 -1.67
C LEU A 249 -3.09 -12.39 -0.41
N LEU A 250 -2.88 -11.70 0.71
CA LEU A 250 -3.66 -11.88 1.93
C LEU A 250 -5.14 -11.54 1.71
N ASN A 251 -5.44 -10.52 0.90
CA ASN A 251 -6.83 -10.22 0.60
C ASN A 251 -7.49 -11.31 -0.24
N VAL A 252 -6.77 -11.96 -1.15
CA VAL A 252 -7.30 -13.13 -1.89
C VAL A 252 -7.68 -14.25 -0.92
N LEU A 253 -6.85 -14.52 0.09
CA LEU A 253 -7.17 -15.48 1.15
C LEU A 253 -8.37 -15.04 2.01
N ALA A 254 -8.45 -13.75 2.33
CA ALA A 254 -9.59 -13.21 3.07
C ALA A 254 -10.89 -13.33 2.26
N ILE A 255 -10.87 -13.05 0.95
CA ILE A 255 -12.01 -13.25 0.06
C ILE A 255 -12.44 -14.72 0.08
N TRP A 256 -11.50 -15.66 0.02
CA TRP A 256 -11.80 -17.09 0.14
C TRP A 256 -12.48 -17.45 1.47
N ASP A 257 -11.96 -16.96 2.61
CA ASP A 257 -12.58 -17.13 3.93
C ASP A 257 -13.98 -16.48 4.02
N CYS A 258 -14.20 -15.40 3.27
CA CYS A 258 -15.51 -14.75 3.17
C CYS A 258 -16.52 -15.67 2.46
N VAL A 259 -16.13 -16.33 1.37
CA VAL A 259 -17.01 -17.19 0.57
C VAL A 259 -17.28 -18.54 1.22
N GLN A 260 -16.26 -19.23 1.71
CA GLN A 260 -16.40 -20.57 2.29
C GLN A 260 -17.07 -20.57 3.67
N GLY A 261 -17.05 -19.44 4.36
CA GLY A 261 -17.45 -19.38 5.77
C GLY A 261 -16.32 -19.81 6.70
N PRO A 262 -16.51 -19.69 8.02
CA PRO A 262 -15.46 -19.95 9.00
C PRO A 262 -15.07 -21.45 9.02
N ALA A 263 -13.77 -21.75 8.90
CA ALA A 263 -13.23 -23.12 8.94
C ALA A 263 -13.53 -23.84 10.27
N TYR A 264 -13.69 -23.09 11.36
CA TYR A 264 -14.17 -23.58 12.64
C TYR A 264 -15.47 -22.83 12.96
N GLY A 265 -16.60 -23.54 13.04
CA GLY A 265 -17.93 -22.98 13.31
C GLY A 265 -18.11 -22.38 14.71
N PHE A 266 -17.03 -22.07 15.42
CA PHE A 266 -16.99 -21.49 16.76
C PHE A 266 -16.01 -20.31 16.75
N GLY A 267 -16.48 -19.11 17.07
CA GLY A 267 -15.57 -17.97 17.30
C GLY A 267 -16.12 -16.58 17.04
N ASP A 268 -17.17 -16.43 16.22
CA ASP A 268 -17.73 -15.11 15.88
C ASP A 268 -19.07 -14.85 16.61
N GLU A 269 -19.30 -15.56 17.71
CA GLU A 269 -20.52 -15.49 18.49
C GLU A 269 -20.49 -14.23 19.35
N VAL A 270 -21.42 -13.31 19.11
CA VAL A 270 -21.75 -12.29 20.11
C VAL A 270 -22.19 -13.07 21.35
N ALA A 271 -21.49 -12.89 22.47
CA ALA A 271 -21.84 -13.50 23.74
C ALA A 271 -23.18 -12.93 24.23
N THR A 272 -24.29 -13.35 23.63
CA THR A 272 -25.61 -13.26 24.26
C THR A 272 -25.55 -14.18 25.45
N GLY A 273 -25.47 -13.59 26.64
CA GLY A 273 -25.02 -14.20 27.87
C GLY A 273 -25.60 -15.58 28.13
N THR A 274 -24.75 -16.59 28.08
CA THR A 274 -24.64 -17.65 29.07
C THR A 274 -23.25 -18.23 28.88
N LYS A 275 -22.36 -18.00 29.85
CA LYS A 275 -21.02 -18.60 29.88
C LYS A 275 -21.23 -20.12 29.98
N PRO A 276 -20.74 -20.96 29.05
CA PRO A 276 -20.79 -22.40 29.26
C PRO A 276 -19.91 -22.72 30.47
N GLU A 277 -20.52 -23.33 31.48
CA GLU A 277 -19.86 -23.83 32.66
C GLU A 277 -18.90 -24.94 32.22
N ILE A 278 -17.59 -24.64 32.25
CA ILE A 278 -16.55 -25.63 31.97
C ILE A 278 -16.59 -26.63 33.12
N LYS A 279 -17.12 -27.83 32.86
CA LYS A 279 -17.01 -28.95 33.79
C LYS A 279 -15.52 -29.33 33.89
N PRO A 280 -14.91 -29.39 35.08
CA PRO A 280 -13.50 -29.76 35.20
C PRO A 280 -13.29 -31.18 34.66
N GLU A 281 -12.26 -31.35 33.81
CA GLU A 281 -11.79 -32.65 33.35
C GLU A 281 -11.48 -33.56 34.53
N GLU A 282 -12.08 -34.74 34.53
CA GLU A 282 -11.80 -35.80 35.50
C GLU A 282 -10.39 -36.35 35.21
N LYS A 283 -9.50 -36.18 36.18
CA LYS A 283 -8.09 -36.58 36.13
C LYS A 283 -7.98 -38.09 35.86
N PRO A 284 -7.06 -38.56 34.98
CA PRO A 284 -6.97 -39.99 34.68
C PRO A 284 -6.57 -40.78 35.93
N GLU A 285 -7.40 -41.76 36.30
CA GLU A 285 -7.13 -42.69 37.41
C GLU A 285 -5.81 -43.45 37.16
N THR A 286 -4.88 -43.32 38.09
CA THR A 286 -3.72 -44.22 38.23
C THR A 286 -4.17 -45.68 38.36
N PRO A 287 -3.56 -46.64 37.63
CA PRO A 287 -3.97 -48.03 37.71
C PRO A 287 -3.65 -48.62 39.09
N LYS A 288 -4.67 -49.23 39.73
CA LYS A 288 -4.52 -49.97 40.99
C LYS A 288 -3.71 -51.26 40.80
N PRO A 289 -2.97 -51.74 41.81
CA PRO A 289 -2.19 -52.97 41.71
C PRO A 289 -3.10 -54.20 41.61
N LEU A 290 -2.74 -55.11 40.71
CA LEU A 290 -3.43 -56.38 40.49
C LEU A 290 -3.20 -57.30 41.70
N ALA A 291 -4.24 -57.52 42.50
CA ALA A 291 -4.29 -58.59 43.50
C ALA A 291 -5.40 -59.57 43.11
N ASP A 292 -5.13 -60.84 43.39
CA ASP A 292 -6.00 -62.02 43.31
C ASP A 292 -6.00 -62.80 41.97
N ALA A 293 -5.01 -63.69 41.86
CA ALA A 293 -5.06 -64.86 41.00
C ALA A 293 -5.76 -66.03 41.76
N PRO A 294 -6.73 -66.74 41.15
CA PRO A 294 -7.18 -68.03 41.64
C PRO A 294 -6.28 -69.18 41.13
N PRO A 295 -6.26 -70.34 41.83
CA PRO A 295 -5.17 -71.32 41.74
C PRO A 295 -5.25 -72.22 40.49
N ALA A 296 -4.08 -72.67 40.07
CA ALA A 296 -3.90 -73.70 39.06
C ALA A 296 -4.38 -75.05 39.57
N ASP A 297 -5.24 -75.73 38.80
CA ASP A 297 -5.22 -77.19 38.76
C ASP A 297 -5.97 -77.79 37.56
N LYS A 298 -5.35 -78.87 37.03
CA LYS A 298 -5.84 -79.91 36.11
C LYS A 298 -5.79 -79.67 34.59
N ILE A 299 -4.60 -79.95 34.05
CA ILE A 299 -4.30 -81.12 33.18
C ILE A 299 -5.48 -81.64 32.34
N LEU A 300 -5.34 -81.57 31.01
CA LEU A 300 -5.62 -82.67 30.08
C LEU A 300 -4.84 -82.47 28.76
N THR A 301 -4.18 -83.55 28.36
CA THR A 301 -3.24 -83.74 27.25
C THR A 301 -3.91 -83.82 25.87
N PRO A 302 -3.13 -83.85 24.77
CA PRO A 302 -3.57 -83.44 23.44
C PRO A 302 -4.18 -84.60 22.65
N THR A 303 -5.09 -84.29 21.74
CA THR A 303 -5.43 -85.17 20.62
C THR A 303 -5.74 -84.31 19.40
N SER A 304 -4.79 -84.25 18.47
CA SER A 304 -5.02 -83.84 17.10
C SER A 304 -4.44 -84.94 16.22
N THR A 305 -5.33 -85.79 15.73
CA THR A 305 -5.09 -86.73 14.64
C THR A 305 -5.03 -86.00 13.29
N LEU A 306 -4.25 -86.58 12.38
CA LEU A 306 -4.21 -86.42 10.92
C LEU A 306 -3.18 -85.42 10.36
N GLY A 307 -2.12 -86.03 9.81
CA GLY A 307 -1.01 -85.43 9.07
C GLY A 307 0.23 -86.29 9.20
#